data_AF-A0A354CZB6-F1
#
_entry.id   AF-A0A354CZB6-F1
#
_cell.length_a   1.000
_cell.length_b   1.000
_cell.length_c   1.000
_cell.angle_alpha   90.00
_cell.angle_beta   90.00
_cell.angle_gamma   90.00
#
_symmetry.space_group_name_H-M   'P 1'
#
loop_
_entity.id
_entity.type
_entity.pdbx_description
1 polymer ?
#
loop_
_entity_poly.entity_id
_entity_poly.type
_entity_poly.pdbx_seq_one_letter_code
_entity_poly.pdbx_strand_id
1 'polypeptide(L)'
;MELTDVAATIERLPPQNLEAEMAVLGSMLLEEDALVRATELLEARAFYKEAHRRIFSSMLSLYQEHVAVDLVTLTDELKKHNLLDEVGGPSYLATLTSLVPTAANVEHYCRIVKERAILRSLIKAATQITSDCYEDATAPDILLDQAEQRIFEIASQKVKGDVVSLKELIKSSIETIDALYQRKGFITGLATGFTELDQMLAGLQPSDFIVVAGRPAMGKSSLALGVAEYATVVQKIPVALFSLEMSKEHLVQRMLCSHARINAHNVRTGMLSTSDWPKLTQAAGKLSEAPLFIDDTPGLSILELRAKA
;
A
#
# COMPACT_ATOMS: atom_id res chain seq x y z
N MET A 1 -23.31 -32.39 24.11
CA MET A 1 -21.95 -31.97 24.48
C MET A 1 -21.42 -31.09 23.35
N GLU A 2 -22.04 -29.92 23.16
CA GLU A 2 -21.75 -29.03 22.02
C GLU A 2 -22.38 -27.63 22.22
N LEU A 3 -22.34 -27.12 23.46
CA LEU A 3 -22.83 -25.77 23.82
C LEU A 3 -21.84 -25.00 24.71
N THR A 4 -20.64 -25.53 24.93
CA THR A 4 -19.63 -24.96 25.83
C THR A 4 -18.54 -24.16 25.12
N ASP A 5 -18.41 -24.23 23.80
CA ASP A 5 -17.30 -23.57 23.08
C ASP A 5 -17.55 -22.11 22.70
N VAL A 6 -18.80 -21.65 22.64
CA VAL A 6 -19.10 -20.23 22.34
C VAL A 6 -18.90 -19.34 23.57
N ALA A 7 -18.91 -19.92 24.78
CA ALA A 7 -18.68 -19.19 26.03
C ALA A 7 -17.19 -18.94 26.32
N ALA A 8 -16.26 -19.65 25.65
CA ALA A 8 -14.84 -19.59 25.93
C ALA A 8 -14.10 -18.39 25.27
N THR A 9 -14.78 -17.57 24.48
CA THR A 9 -14.18 -16.41 23.80
C THR A 9 -14.14 -15.13 24.67
N ILE A 10 -14.78 -15.14 25.85
CA ILE A 10 -15.05 -13.94 26.66
C ILE A 10 -13.90 -13.58 27.64
N GLU A 11 -12.86 -14.40 27.81
CA GLU A 11 -11.77 -14.15 28.78
C GLU A 11 -10.39 -13.80 28.19
N ARG A 12 -10.29 -13.51 26.90
CA ARG A 12 -9.03 -13.03 26.33
C ARG A 12 -8.94 -11.51 26.42
N LEU A 13 -8.12 -11.01 27.34
CA LEU A 13 -7.74 -9.60 27.39
C LEU A 13 -7.24 -9.15 26.01
N PRO A 14 -7.70 -7.98 25.50
CA PRO A 14 -7.21 -7.44 24.24
C PRO A 14 -5.68 -7.33 24.24
N PRO A 15 -4.99 -7.58 23.11
CA PRO A 15 -3.54 -7.48 23.03
C PRO A 15 -3.03 -6.11 23.51
N GLN A 16 -2.23 -6.15 24.57
CA GLN A 16 -1.68 -4.96 25.22
C GLN A 16 -0.27 -5.25 25.76
N ASN A 17 0.52 -4.19 25.92
CA ASN A 17 1.76 -4.25 26.68
C ASN A 17 1.91 -2.92 27.42
N LEU A 18 1.46 -2.89 28.68
CA LEU A 18 1.44 -1.69 29.50
C LEU A 18 2.85 -1.21 29.85
N GLU A 19 3.80 -2.14 30.03
CA GLU A 19 5.20 -1.79 30.29
C GLU A 19 5.83 -1.06 29.12
N ALA A 20 5.59 -1.54 27.89
CA ALA A 20 6.05 -0.87 26.68
C ALA A 20 5.40 0.51 26.51
N GLU A 21 4.11 0.66 26.79
CA GLU A 21 3.42 1.95 26.76
C GLU A 21 4.03 2.94 27.77
N MET A 22 4.25 2.49 29.02
CA MET A 22 4.89 3.31 30.05
C MET A 22 6.33 3.66 29.65
N ALA A 23 7.05 2.73 29.01
CA ALA A 23 8.42 2.97 28.56
C ALA A 23 8.50 3.99 27.43
N VAL A 24 7.54 4.00 26.50
CA VAL A 24 7.46 5.04 25.46
C VAL A 24 7.22 6.41 26.10
N LEU A 25 6.19 6.54 26.94
CA LEU A 25 5.86 7.82 27.59
C LEU A 25 6.98 8.34 28.50
N GLY A 26 7.64 7.44 29.23
CA GLY A 26 8.81 7.76 30.05
C GLY A 26 9.99 8.24 29.20
N SER A 27 10.28 7.56 28.08
CA SER A 27 11.35 7.97 27.15
C SER A 27 11.09 9.35 26.57
N MET A 28 9.84 9.65 26.20
CA MET A 28 9.42 10.95 25.65
C MET A 28 9.59 12.11 26.65
N LEU A 29 9.50 11.84 27.95
CA LEU A 29 9.71 12.84 29.01
C LEU A 29 11.17 13.08 29.36
N LEU A 30 12.04 12.12 29.02
CA LEU A 30 13.47 12.18 29.35
C LEU A 30 14.28 12.88 28.25
N GLU A 31 13.97 12.60 26.98
CA GLU A 31 14.72 13.10 25.82
C GLU A 31 13.78 13.61 24.73
N GLU A 32 14.08 14.80 24.21
CA GLU A 32 13.31 15.42 23.11
C GLU A 32 13.43 14.61 21.81
N ASP A 33 14.59 14.02 21.51
CA ASP A 33 14.78 13.16 20.34
C ASP A 33 13.85 11.93 20.37
N ALA A 34 13.56 11.41 21.57
CA ALA A 34 12.66 10.27 21.74
C ALA A 34 11.20 10.66 21.48
N LEU A 35 10.81 11.90 21.80
CA LEU A 35 9.52 12.47 21.46
C LEU A 35 9.31 12.47 19.94
N VAL A 36 10.27 13.00 19.18
CA VAL A 36 10.18 13.10 17.72
C VAL A 36 9.96 11.71 17.11
N ARG A 37 10.82 10.73 17.45
CA ARG A 37 10.72 9.35 16.94
C ARG A 37 9.40 8.67 17.33
N ALA A 38 8.93 8.88 18.56
CA ALA A 38 7.67 8.29 19.02
C ALA A 38 6.45 8.87 18.26
N THR A 39 6.44 10.18 18.00
CA THR A 39 5.35 10.84 17.24
C THR A 39 5.31 10.44 15.77
N GLU A 40 6.44 10.07 15.18
CA GLU A 40 6.49 9.52 13.81
C GLU A 40 5.85 8.14 13.74
N LEU A 41 6.16 7.27 14.72
CA LEU A 41 5.77 5.86 14.71
C LEU A 41 4.37 5.58 15.26
N LEU A 42 3.90 6.38 16.22
CA LEU A 42 2.68 6.14 16.99
C LEU A 42 1.66 7.27 16.88
N GLU A 43 0.41 6.90 17.13
CA GLU A 43 -0.71 7.83 17.30
C GLU A 43 -1.37 7.59 18.66
N ALA A 44 -2.09 8.57 19.20
CA ALA A 44 -2.72 8.45 20.52
C ALA A 44 -3.62 7.20 20.66
N ARG A 45 -4.32 6.80 19.58
CA ARG A 45 -5.16 5.58 19.55
C ARG A 45 -4.38 4.27 19.70
N ALA A 46 -3.05 4.29 19.53
CA ALA A 46 -2.20 3.12 19.63
C ALA A 46 -2.00 2.65 21.08
N PHE A 47 -2.23 3.50 22.07
CA PHE A 47 -2.17 3.11 23.48
C PHE A 47 -3.47 2.39 23.89
N TYR A 48 -3.35 1.36 24.73
CA TYR A 48 -4.51 0.65 25.27
C TYR A 48 -5.15 1.43 26.40
N LYS A 49 -4.35 1.90 27.36
CA LYS A 49 -4.84 2.59 28.56
C LYS A 49 -5.26 4.01 28.20
N GLU A 50 -6.49 4.39 28.56
CA GLU A 50 -7.02 5.72 28.26
C GLU A 50 -6.17 6.85 28.88
N ALA A 51 -5.64 6.62 30.09
CA ALA A 51 -4.67 7.52 30.72
C ALA A 51 -3.44 7.78 29.82
N HIS A 52 -2.87 6.74 29.21
CA HIS A 52 -1.72 6.87 28.31
C HIS A 52 -2.06 7.62 27.04
N ARG A 53 -3.26 7.41 26.48
CA ARG A 53 -3.73 8.16 25.30
C ARG A 53 -3.74 9.67 25.55
N ARG A 54 -4.28 10.06 26.71
CA ARG A 54 -4.40 11.46 27.12
C ARG A 54 -3.06 12.10 27.44
N ILE A 55 -2.17 11.34 28.06
CA ILE A 55 -0.78 11.79 28.28
C ILE A 55 -0.12 12.04 26.93
N PHE A 56 -0.17 11.08 26.01
CA PHE A 56 0.42 11.21 24.68
C PHE A 56 -0.19 12.37 23.88
N SER A 57 -1.52 12.55 23.91
CA SER A 57 -2.17 13.66 23.21
C SER A 57 -1.76 15.01 23.79
N SER A 58 -1.60 15.12 25.11
CA SER A 58 -1.16 16.36 25.75
C SER A 58 0.31 16.67 25.42
N MET A 59 1.17 15.66 25.39
CA MET A 59 2.55 15.79 24.90
C MET A 59 2.59 16.27 23.44
N LEU A 60 1.71 15.74 22.59
CA LEU A 60 1.61 16.15 21.20
C LEU A 60 1.15 17.60 21.05
N SER A 61 0.17 18.05 21.86
CA SER A 61 -0.26 19.46 21.88
C SER A 61 0.88 20.39 22.27
N LEU A 62 1.62 20.07 23.34
CA LEU A 62 2.78 20.85 23.78
C LEU A 62 3.87 20.92 22.70
N TYR A 63 4.13 19.80 22.04
CA TYR A 63 5.09 19.73 20.93
C TYR A 63 4.66 20.62 19.74
N GLN A 64 3.36 20.63 19.40
CA GLN A 64 2.80 21.47 18.34
C GLN A 64 2.85 22.96 18.69
N GLU A 65 2.75 23.31 19.96
CA GLU A 65 2.90 24.68 20.47
C GLU A 65 4.38 25.09 20.65
N HIS A 66 5.33 24.24 20.26
CA HIS A 66 6.77 24.43 20.43
C HIS A 66 7.20 24.66 21.89
N VAL A 67 6.48 24.06 22.83
CA VAL A 67 6.80 24.06 24.26
C VAL A 67 7.57 22.79 24.61
N ALA A 68 8.63 22.91 25.41
CA ALA A 68 9.40 21.75 25.86
C ALA A 68 8.50 20.77 26.63
N VAL A 69 8.55 19.49 26.26
CA VAL A 69 7.74 18.43 26.90
C VAL A 69 8.55 17.83 28.04
N ASP A 70 8.27 18.26 29.27
CA ASP A 70 8.87 17.74 30.49
C ASP A 70 7.79 17.45 31.54
N LEU A 71 8.20 16.90 32.70
CA LEU A 71 7.27 16.53 33.76
C LEU A 71 6.45 17.73 34.28
N VAL A 72 7.05 18.93 34.32
CA VAL A 72 6.42 20.14 34.86
C VAL A 72 5.44 20.70 33.84
N THR A 73 5.84 20.86 32.58
CA THR A 73 4.99 21.39 31.50
C THR A 73 3.82 20.46 31.22
N LEU A 74 4.04 19.14 31.20
CA LEU A 74 2.97 18.17 31.05
C LEU A 74 1.98 18.21 32.23
N THR A 75 2.47 18.37 33.46
CA THR A 75 1.59 18.47 34.63
C THR A 75 0.75 19.75 34.59
N ASP A 76 1.32 20.88 34.17
CA ASP A 76 0.59 22.14 34.00
C ASP A 76 -0.48 22.02 32.90
N GLU A 77 -0.14 21.41 31.76
CA GLU A 77 -1.07 21.20 30.66
C GLU A 77 -2.25 20.29 31.07
N LEU A 78 -1.95 19.17 31.73
CA LEU A 78 -2.99 18.26 32.23
C LEU A 78 -3.88 18.92 33.29
N LYS A 79 -3.34 19.85 34.10
CA LYS A 79 -4.14 20.63 35.06
C LYS A 79 -5.06 21.62 34.37
N LYS A 80 -4.57 22.35 33.35
CA LYS A 80 -5.38 23.30 32.58
C LYS A 80 -6.62 22.63 31.97
N HIS A 81 -6.47 21.40 31.49
CA HIS A 81 -7.57 20.62 30.90
C HIS A 81 -8.37 19.79 31.91
N ASN A 82 -8.09 19.88 33.22
CA ASN A 82 -8.70 19.06 34.28
C ASN A 82 -8.55 17.53 34.07
N LEU A 83 -7.50 17.10 33.38
CA LEU A 83 -7.25 15.68 33.07
C LEU A 83 -6.26 15.02 34.04
N LEU A 84 -5.63 15.80 34.93
CA LEU A 84 -4.56 15.31 35.82
C LEU A 84 -5.01 14.17 36.74
N ASP A 85 -6.21 14.25 37.29
CA ASP A 85 -6.73 13.22 38.20
C ASP A 85 -7.06 11.92 37.44
N GLU A 86 -7.52 12.04 36.19
CA GLU A 86 -7.89 10.89 35.36
C GLU A 86 -6.68 10.08 34.87
N VAL A 87 -5.49 10.69 34.82
CA VAL A 87 -4.25 10.00 34.43
C VAL A 87 -3.50 9.39 35.62
N GLY A 88 -4.00 9.55 36.85
CA GLY A 88 -3.38 9.02 38.08
C GLY A 88 -2.51 10.03 38.83
N GLY A 89 -2.58 11.32 38.46
CA GLY A 89 -1.90 12.41 39.15
C GLY A 89 -0.40 12.52 38.92
N PRO A 90 0.26 13.49 39.58
CA PRO A 90 1.70 13.76 39.40
C PRO A 90 2.60 12.58 39.80
N SER A 91 2.18 11.78 40.78
CA SER A 91 2.91 10.59 41.22
C SER A 91 3.03 9.54 40.11
N TYR A 92 1.99 9.40 39.28
CA TYR A 92 2.02 8.47 38.16
C TYR A 92 2.99 8.92 37.07
N LEU A 93 3.00 10.21 36.73
CA LEU A 93 3.94 10.77 35.76
C LEU A 93 5.39 10.64 36.22
N ALA A 94 5.67 10.85 37.51
CA ALA A 94 6.99 10.59 38.08
C ALA A 94 7.40 9.11 37.95
N THR A 95 6.44 8.19 38.14
CA THR A 95 6.69 6.75 37.96
C THR A 95 7.09 6.42 36.53
N LEU A 96 6.47 7.05 35.51
CA LEU A 96 6.82 6.85 34.10
C LEU A 96 8.30 7.21 33.83
N THR A 97 8.78 8.33 34.37
CA THR A 97 10.18 8.74 34.22
C THR A 97 11.16 7.81 34.94
N SER A 98 10.75 7.20 36.05
CA SER A 98 11.60 6.29 36.82
C SER A 98 11.73 4.88 36.23
N LEU A 99 10.79 4.48 35.37
CA LEU A 99 10.71 3.11 34.85
C LEU A 99 11.66 2.87 33.66
N VAL A 100 12.13 3.94 33.04
CA VAL A 100 12.97 3.90 31.83
C VAL A 100 14.39 4.35 32.18
N PRO A 101 15.38 3.45 32.15
CA PRO A 101 16.77 3.82 32.41
C PRO A 101 17.44 4.55 31.23
N THR A 102 16.94 4.39 29.99
CA THR A 102 17.47 5.06 28.80
C THR A 102 16.39 5.20 27.72
N ALA A 103 16.34 6.37 27.07
CA ALA A 103 15.41 6.62 25.96
C ALA A 103 15.91 6.05 24.61
N ALA A 104 17.13 5.50 24.54
CA ALA A 104 17.73 4.98 23.32
C ALA A 104 16.90 3.87 22.65
N ASN A 105 16.11 3.12 23.42
CA ASN A 105 15.29 2.00 22.93
C ASN A 105 13.84 2.38 22.60
N VAL A 106 13.51 3.68 22.55
CA VAL A 106 12.13 4.16 22.32
C VAL A 106 11.50 3.59 21.06
N GLU A 107 12.27 3.45 19.96
CA GLU A 107 11.77 2.88 18.69
C GLU A 107 11.31 1.42 18.85
N HIS A 108 12.04 0.63 19.65
CA HIS A 108 11.70 -0.76 19.90
C HIS A 108 10.39 -0.86 20.70
N TYR A 109 10.23 -0.05 21.75
CA TYR A 109 8.99 0.01 22.53
C TYR A 109 7.83 0.52 21.68
N CYS A 110 8.06 1.53 20.83
CA CYS A 110 7.05 2.01 19.88
C CYS A 110 6.58 0.91 18.94
N ARG A 111 7.49 0.08 18.42
CA ARG A 111 7.12 -1.05 17.57
C ARG A 111 6.23 -2.05 18.29
N ILE A 112 6.55 -2.39 19.55
CA ILE A 112 5.72 -3.29 20.38
C ILE A 112 4.31 -2.71 20.56
N VAL A 113 4.19 -1.42 20.92
CA VAL A 113 2.89 -0.75 21.11
C VAL A 113 2.10 -0.74 19.80
N LYS A 114 2.76 -0.43 18.67
CA LYS A 114 2.15 -0.42 17.33
C LYS A 114 1.63 -1.79 16.93
N GLU A 115 2.40 -2.86 17.14
CA GLU A 115 1.98 -4.23 16.86
C GLU A 115 0.72 -4.62 17.65
N ARG A 116 0.70 -4.31 18.95
CA ARG A 116 -0.48 -4.56 19.79
C ARG A 116 -1.68 -3.73 19.38
N ALA A 117 -1.48 -2.47 18.99
CA ALA A 117 -2.52 -1.61 18.45
C ALA A 117 -3.15 -2.18 17.17
N ILE A 118 -2.33 -2.65 16.23
CA ILE A 118 -2.81 -3.29 14.99
C ILE A 118 -3.67 -4.51 15.31
N LEU A 119 -3.21 -5.38 16.21
CA LEU A 119 -3.99 -6.55 16.62
C LEU A 119 -5.34 -6.17 17.24
N ARG A 120 -5.39 -5.13 18.07
CA ARG A 120 -6.65 -4.62 18.63
C ARG A 120 -7.57 -4.05 17.55
N SER A 121 -7.03 -3.30 16.58
CA SER A 121 -7.80 -2.77 15.46
C SER A 121 -8.39 -3.89 14.61
N LEU A 122 -7.63 -4.96 14.36
CA LEU A 122 -8.10 -6.15 13.65
C LEU A 122 -9.22 -6.87 14.41
N ILE A 123 -9.08 -7.06 15.73
CA ILE A 123 -10.14 -7.64 16.55
C ILE A 123 -11.41 -6.79 16.46
N LYS A 124 -11.29 -5.47 16.61
CA LYS A 124 -12.45 -4.55 16.51
C LYS A 124 -13.11 -4.63 15.14
N ALA A 125 -12.33 -4.65 14.06
CA ALA A 125 -12.85 -4.80 12.71
C ALA A 125 -13.56 -6.15 12.52
N ALA A 126 -12.96 -7.25 12.98
CA ALA A 126 -13.58 -8.58 12.90
C ALA A 126 -14.88 -8.67 13.71
N THR A 127 -14.92 -8.10 14.92
CA THR A 127 -16.15 -8.06 15.73
C THR A 127 -17.24 -7.24 15.04
N GLN A 128 -16.89 -6.11 14.42
CA GLN A 128 -17.85 -5.30 13.70
C GLN A 128 -18.36 -6.00 12.44
N ILE A 129 -17.48 -6.59 11.62
CA ILE A 129 -17.87 -7.40 10.46
C ILE A 129 -18.81 -8.53 10.90
N THR A 130 -18.50 -9.18 12.02
CA THR A 130 -19.36 -10.24 12.59
C THR A 130 -20.74 -9.68 12.98
N SER A 131 -20.79 -8.52 13.61
CA SER A 131 -22.04 -7.83 13.97
C SER A 131 -22.86 -7.47 12.73
N ASP A 132 -22.20 -6.87 11.73
CA ASP A 132 -22.79 -6.45 10.46
C ASP A 132 -23.39 -7.66 9.72
N CYS A 133 -22.78 -8.85 9.82
CA CYS A 133 -23.30 -10.10 9.23
C CYS A 133 -24.60 -10.61 9.86
N TYR A 134 -24.87 -10.29 11.13
CA TYR A 134 -26.12 -10.67 11.82
C TYR A 134 -27.23 -9.63 11.64
N GLU A 135 -26.91 -8.45 11.13
CA GLU A 135 -27.89 -7.41 10.82
C GLU A 135 -28.48 -7.66 9.42
N ASP A 136 -29.70 -8.24 9.35
CA ASP A 136 -30.43 -8.62 8.12
C ASP A 136 -30.73 -7.49 7.11
N ALA A 137 -30.19 -6.29 7.31
CA ALA A 137 -30.54 -5.08 6.55
C ALA A 137 -29.65 -4.82 5.32
N THR A 138 -28.55 -5.55 5.15
CA THR A 138 -27.52 -5.20 4.15
C THR A 138 -27.30 -6.31 3.12
N ALA A 139 -27.20 -5.95 1.84
CA ALA A 139 -26.86 -6.90 0.79
C ALA A 139 -25.44 -7.48 1.00
N PRO A 140 -25.19 -8.78 0.75
CA PRO A 140 -23.89 -9.40 0.98
C PRO A 140 -22.71 -8.73 0.27
N ASP A 141 -22.90 -8.25 -0.95
CA ASP A 141 -21.85 -7.58 -1.74
C ASP A 141 -21.38 -6.28 -1.06
N ILE A 142 -22.31 -5.50 -0.50
CA ILE A 142 -22.00 -4.25 0.20
C ILE A 142 -21.22 -4.55 1.50
N LEU A 143 -21.58 -5.63 2.20
CA LEU A 143 -20.90 -6.03 3.42
C LEU A 143 -19.46 -6.48 3.12
N LEU A 144 -19.26 -7.20 2.01
CA LEU A 144 -17.93 -7.59 1.56
C LEU A 144 -17.05 -6.36 1.27
N ASP A 145 -17.55 -5.39 0.51
CA ASP A 145 -16.85 -4.14 0.21
C ASP A 145 -16.48 -3.37 1.50
N GLN A 146 -17.41 -3.28 2.46
CA GLN A 146 -17.17 -2.63 3.74
C GLN A 146 -16.12 -3.36 4.59
N ALA A 147 -16.14 -4.70 4.58
CA ALA A 147 -15.15 -5.51 5.27
C ALA A 147 -13.75 -5.29 4.66
N GLU A 148 -13.64 -5.29 3.34
CA GLU A 148 -12.39 -5.01 2.62
C GLU A 148 -11.84 -3.63 2.98
N GLN A 149 -12.69 -2.59 2.95
CA GLN A 149 -12.30 -1.23 3.27
C GLN A 149 -11.74 -1.13 4.71
N ARG A 150 -12.43 -1.72 5.70
CA ARG A 150 -11.99 -1.70 7.11
C ARG A 150 -10.63 -2.36 7.31
N ILE A 151 -10.40 -3.50 6.66
CA ILE A 151 -9.11 -4.21 6.74
C ILE A 151 -8.01 -3.40 6.04
N PHE A 152 -8.32 -2.78 4.91
CA PHE A 152 -7.39 -1.94 4.18
C PHE A 152 -6.95 -0.71 4.99
N GLU A 153 -7.88 -0.03 5.67
CA GLU A 153 -7.56 1.09 6.55
C GLU A 153 -6.54 0.72 7.62
N ILE A 154 -6.62 -0.49 8.17
CA ILE A 154 -5.63 -1.00 9.15
C ILE A 154 -4.28 -1.27 8.47
N ALA A 155 -4.28 -1.86 7.28
CA ALA A 155 -3.05 -2.11 6.53
C ALA A 155 -2.33 -0.83 6.12
N SER A 156 -3.07 0.23 5.79
CA SER A 156 -2.52 1.54 5.40
C SER A 156 -1.70 2.21 6.52
N GLN A 157 -2.00 1.94 7.79
CA GLN A 157 -1.27 2.47 8.95
C GLN A 157 0.18 1.95 9.07
N LYS A 158 0.54 0.88 8.34
CA LYS A 158 1.94 0.43 8.21
C LYS A 158 2.76 1.31 7.27
N VAL A 159 2.13 2.01 6.34
CA VAL A 159 2.80 2.73 5.25
C VAL A 159 2.83 4.23 5.54
N LYS A 160 3.59 4.65 6.56
CA LYS A 160 4.14 6.01 6.57
C LYS A 160 5.51 5.91 5.90
N GLY A 161 5.64 6.46 4.71
CA GLY A 161 6.93 6.50 4.00
C GLY A 161 7.95 7.30 4.80
N ASP A 162 9.22 6.89 4.70
CA ASP A 162 10.32 7.57 5.36
C ASP A 162 10.46 9.00 4.80
N VAL A 163 10.54 10.01 5.68
CA VAL A 163 10.80 11.39 5.26
C VAL A 163 12.30 11.51 4.95
N VAL A 164 12.63 11.63 3.67
CA VAL A 164 14.02 11.76 3.20
C VAL A 164 14.39 13.23 3.03
N SER A 165 15.61 13.61 3.42
CA SER A 165 16.06 14.99 3.27
C SER A 165 16.26 15.36 1.79
N LEU A 166 15.97 16.61 1.43
CA LEU A 166 16.19 17.11 0.06
C LEU A 166 17.66 16.94 -0.39
N LYS A 167 18.61 17.06 0.54
CA LYS A 167 20.04 16.89 0.26
C LYS A 167 20.37 15.48 -0.24
N GLU A 168 19.77 14.46 0.38
CA GLU A 168 19.95 13.06 -0.03
C GLU A 168 19.28 12.78 -1.38
N LEU A 169 18.07 13.33 -1.59
CA LEU A 169 17.37 13.23 -2.87
C LEU A 169 18.12 13.91 -4.03
N ILE A 170 18.76 15.05 -3.77
CA ILE A 170 19.59 15.74 -4.79
C ILE A 170 20.79 14.88 -5.17
N LYS A 171 21.46 14.26 -4.18
CA LYS A 171 22.62 13.40 -4.45
C LYS A 171 22.22 12.21 -5.34
N SER A 172 21.16 11.49 -4.99
CA SER A 172 20.67 10.35 -5.80
C SER A 172 20.17 10.79 -7.18
N SER A 173 19.56 11.97 -7.28
CA SER A 173 19.11 12.54 -8.56
C SER A 173 20.29 12.86 -9.48
N ILE A 174 21.37 13.44 -8.96
CA ILE A 174 22.57 13.74 -9.75
C ILE A 174 23.24 12.46 -10.25
N GLU A 175 23.35 11.43 -9.40
CA GLU A 175 23.88 10.11 -9.80
C GLU A 175 23.04 9.49 -10.93
N THR A 176 21.71 9.63 -10.85
CA THR A 176 20.79 9.17 -11.90
C THR A 176 21.00 9.94 -13.21
N ILE A 177 21.14 11.27 -13.14
CA ILE A 177 21.39 12.12 -14.31
C ILE A 177 22.74 11.79 -14.97
N ASP A 178 23.79 11.55 -14.20
CA ASP A 178 25.11 11.17 -14.73
C ASP A 178 25.04 9.80 -15.43
N ALA A 179 24.35 8.82 -14.84
CA ALA A 179 24.13 7.52 -15.46
C ALA A 179 23.38 7.63 -16.80
N LEU A 180 22.39 8.53 -16.90
CA LEU A 180 21.66 8.82 -18.13
C LEU A 180 22.56 9.51 -19.17
N TYR A 181 23.37 10.48 -18.74
CA TYR A 181 24.32 11.18 -19.60
C TYR A 181 25.35 10.23 -20.21
N GLN A 182 25.87 9.28 -19.42
CA GLN A 182 26.84 8.29 -19.89
C GLN A 182 26.24 7.27 -20.87
N ARG A 183 24.97 6.87 -20.70
CA ARG A 183 24.30 5.90 -21.58
C ARG A 183 24.13 6.40 -23.02
N LYS A 184 24.05 7.72 -23.24
CA LYS A 184 23.81 8.36 -24.56
C LYS A 184 22.61 7.77 -25.34
N GLY A 185 21.68 7.12 -24.65
CA GLY A 185 20.49 6.51 -25.24
C GLY A 185 19.36 7.53 -25.31
N PHE A 186 18.63 7.57 -26.44
CA PHE A 186 17.45 8.43 -26.61
C PHE A 186 16.22 7.97 -25.80
N ILE A 187 16.22 6.72 -25.34
CA ILE A 187 15.11 6.12 -24.60
C ILE A 187 15.62 5.73 -23.22
N THR A 188 15.09 6.40 -22.18
CA THR A 188 15.47 6.18 -20.78
C THR A 188 14.50 5.23 -20.08
N GLY A 189 13.24 5.20 -20.52
CA GLY A 189 12.18 4.33 -20.02
C GLY A 189 11.95 3.08 -20.87
N LEU A 190 10.79 2.44 -20.68
CA LEU A 190 10.32 1.32 -21.48
C LEU A 190 9.94 1.81 -22.88
N ALA A 191 10.51 1.21 -23.93
CA ALA A 191 10.19 1.61 -25.30
C ALA A 191 8.82 1.07 -25.70
N THR A 192 8.00 1.91 -26.33
CA THR A 192 6.67 1.56 -26.82
C THR A 192 6.69 0.80 -28.15
N GLY A 193 7.81 0.88 -28.88
CA GLY A 193 7.93 0.33 -30.23
C GLY A 193 7.47 1.30 -31.33
N PHE A 194 6.97 2.48 -30.96
CA PHE A 194 6.63 3.56 -31.86
C PHE A 194 7.72 4.63 -31.77
N THR A 195 8.61 4.70 -32.77
CA THR A 195 9.82 5.53 -32.72
C THR A 195 9.54 7.01 -32.43
N GLU A 196 8.53 7.60 -33.06
CA GLU A 196 8.17 9.00 -32.82
C GLU A 196 7.63 9.22 -31.40
N LEU A 197 6.82 8.30 -30.89
CA LEU A 197 6.29 8.36 -29.53
C LEU A 197 7.40 8.19 -28.49
N ASP A 198 8.33 7.25 -28.73
CA ASP A 198 9.48 7.01 -27.88
C ASP A 198 10.43 8.20 -27.84
N GLN A 199 10.58 8.93 -28.95
CA GLN A 199 11.33 10.18 -28.98
C GLN A 199 10.65 11.30 -28.20
N MET A 200 9.32 11.37 -28.24
CA MET A 200 8.56 12.39 -27.48
C MET A 200 8.53 12.12 -25.99
N LEU A 201 8.43 10.85 -25.58
CA LEU A 201 8.30 10.45 -24.18
C LEU A 201 9.62 10.03 -23.51
N ALA A 202 10.68 9.81 -24.31
CA ALA A 202 11.88 9.07 -23.90
C ALA A 202 11.55 7.66 -23.37
N GLY A 203 10.48 7.06 -23.89
CA GLY A 203 9.88 5.81 -23.37
C GLY A 203 8.96 6.04 -22.15
N LEU A 204 8.27 4.99 -21.72
CA LEU A 204 7.41 5.01 -20.54
C LEU A 204 8.28 4.95 -19.28
N GLN A 205 8.25 6.00 -18.46
CA GLN A 205 9.14 6.11 -17.30
C GLN A 205 8.63 5.26 -16.12
N PRO A 206 9.54 4.70 -15.30
CA PRO A 206 9.16 4.08 -14.03
C PRO A 206 8.43 5.07 -13.12
N SER A 207 7.49 4.56 -12.32
CA SER A 207 6.69 5.34 -11.36
C SER A 207 5.66 6.32 -11.95
N ASP A 208 5.59 6.47 -13.28
CA ASP A 208 4.55 7.27 -13.93
C ASP A 208 3.22 6.52 -14.05
N PHE A 209 2.12 7.25 -13.86
CA PHE A 209 0.78 6.77 -14.18
C PHE A 209 0.32 7.32 -15.53
N ILE A 210 0.33 6.45 -16.56
CA ILE A 210 0.10 6.83 -17.96
C ILE A 210 -1.33 6.46 -18.36
N VAL A 211 -2.11 7.46 -18.79
CA VAL A 211 -3.51 7.28 -19.17
C VAL A 211 -3.69 7.41 -20.68
N VAL A 212 -4.19 6.34 -21.31
CA VAL A 212 -4.58 6.35 -22.73
C VAL A 212 -6.10 6.48 -22.86
N ALA A 213 -6.56 7.67 -23.24
CA ALA A 213 -7.98 7.97 -23.39
C ALA A 213 -8.39 8.16 -24.87
N GLY A 214 -9.66 7.89 -25.17
CA GLY A 214 -10.19 7.95 -26.52
C GLY A 214 -11.59 7.34 -26.61
N ARG A 215 -12.36 7.71 -27.63
CA ARG A 215 -13.73 7.20 -27.83
C ARG A 215 -13.74 5.69 -28.13
N PRO A 216 -14.89 4.99 -27.98
CA PRO A 216 -15.05 3.63 -28.49
C PRO A 216 -14.59 3.51 -29.95
N ALA A 217 -14.03 2.35 -30.31
CA ALA A 217 -13.46 2.06 -31.64
C ALA A 217 -12.24 2.91 -32.09
N MET A 218 -11.70 3.84 -31.27
CA MET A 218 -10.50 4.61 -31.64
C MET A 218 -9.16 3.88 -31.41
N GLY A 219 -9.19 2.56 -31.18
CA GLY A 219 -7.98 1.74 -31.15
C GLY A 219 -7.17 1.75 -29.83
N LYS A 220 -7.72 2.25 -28.71
CA LYS A 220 -7.05 2.25 -27.40
C LYS A 220 -6.46 0.88 -27.03
N SER A 221 -7.26 -0.17 -27.09
CA SER A 221 -6.83 -1.53 -26.76
C SER A 221 -5.78 -2.04 -27.74
N SER A 222 -5.86 -1.65 -29.02
CA SER A 222 -4.83 -1.99 -30.01
C SER A 222 -3.50 -1.33 -29.72
N LEU A 223 -3.50 -0.07 -29.29
CA LEU A 223 -2.30 0.64 -28.89
C LEU A 223 -1.67 -0.02 -27.65
N ALA A 224 -2.47 -0.26 -26.60
CA ALA A 224 -1.99 -0.92 -25.38
C ALA A 224 -1.42 -2.31 -25.67
N LEU A 225 -2.09 -3.10 -26.51
CA LEU A 225 -1.59 -4.41 -26.95
C LEU A 225 -0.28 -4.32 -27.73
N GLY A 226 -0.14 -3.34 -28.63
CA GLY A 226 1.09 -3.15 -29.40
C GLY A 226 2.29 -2.82 -28.52
N VAL A 227 2.10 -1.95 -27.52
CA VAL A 227 3.11 -1.62 -26.51
C VAL A 227 3.51 -2.86 -25.71
N ALA A 228 2.52 -3.61 -25.19
CA ALA A 228 2.76 -4.81 -24.41
C ALA A 228 3.46 -5.91 -25.24
N GLU A 229 3.07 -6.09 -26.50
CA GLU A 229 3.70 -7.03 -27.43
C GLU A 229 5.16 -6.63 -27.69
N TYR A 230 5.44 -5.35 -27.93
CA TYR A 230 6.82 -4.89 -28.15
C TYR A 230 7.69 -5.10 -26.91
N ALA A 231 7.21 -4.70 -25.73
CA ALA A 231 7.92 -4.87 -24.46
C ALA A 231 8.24 -6.35 -24.18
N THR A 232 7.28 -7.25 -24.42
CA THR A 232 7.44 -8.67 -24.08
C THR A 232 8.16 -9.48 -25.17
N VAL A 233 7.86 -9.26 -26.44
CA VAL A 233 8.44 -10.05 -27.55
C VAL A 233 9.84 -9.55 -27.92
N VAL A 234 10.03 -8.23 -28.00
CA VAL A 234 11.29 -7.62 -28.45
C VAL A 234 12.21 -7.35 -27.29
N GLN A 235 11.73 -6.68 -26.24
CA GLN A 235 12.57 -6.30 -25.10
C GLN A 235 12.67 -7.40 -24.02
N LYS A 236 11.84 -8.45 -24.11
CA LYS A 236 11.77 -9.56 -23.15
C LYS A 236 11.53 -9.09 -21.71
N ILE A 237 10.80 -7.98 -21.55
CA ILE A 237 10.43 -7.44 -20.24
C ILE A 237 9.07 -8.04 -19.84
N PRO A 238 8.94 -8.59 -18.61
CA PRO A 238 7.67 -9.11 -18.12
C PRO A 238 6.58 -8.03 -18.06
N VAL A 239 5.37 -8.36 -18.54
CA VAL A 239 4.21 -7.45 -18.52
C VAL A 239 2.99 -8.20 -18.00
N ALA A 240 2.26 -7.57 -17.07
CA ALA A 240 0.93 -8.00 -16.66
C ALA A 240 -0.13 -7.14 -17.37
N LEU A 241 -1.10 -7.79 -18.01
CA LEU A 241 -2.18 -7.15 -18.76
C LEU A 241 -3.53 -7.53 -18.13
N PHE A 242 -4.22 -6.54 -17.57
CA PHE A 242 -5.57 -6.70 -17.02
C PHE A 242 -6.60 -6.19 -18.02
N SER A 243 -7.54 -7.04 -18.44
CA SER A 243 -8.54 -6.73 -19.45
C SER A 243 -9.96 -6.92 -18.92
N LEU A 244 -10.67 -5.81 -18.73
CA LEU A 244 -12.03 -5.83 -18.16
C LEU A 244 -13.14 -5.93 -19.24
N GLU A 245 -12.80 -5.75 -20.52
CA GLU A 245 -13.78 -5.70 -21.62
C GLU A 245 -13.64 -6.90 -22.58
N MET A 246 -12.41 -7.37 -22.78
CA MET A 246 -12.11 -8.42 -23.75
C MET A 246 -11.59 -9.67 -23.05
N SER A 247 -12.04 -10.85 -23.48
CA SER A 247 -11.47 -12.11 -22.98
C SER A 247 -10.02 -12.28 -23.41
N LYS A 248 -9.26 -13.04 -22.62
CA LYS A 248 -7.87 -13.37 -22.92
C LYS A 248 -7.71 -14.07 -24.28
N GLU A 249 -8.65 -14.92 -24.68
CA GLU A 249 -8.62 -15.59 -25.98
C GLU A 249 -8.74 -14.59 -27.13
N HIS A 250 -9.62 -13.59 -27.01
CA HIS A 250 -9.76 -12.52 -28.00
C HIS A 250 -8.49 -11.66 -28.10
N LEU A 251 -7.83 -11.38 -26.97
CA LEU A 251 -6.56 -10.63 -26.96
C LEU A 251 -5.44 -11.43 -27.63
N VAL A 252 -5.28 -12.71 -27.28
CA VAL A 252 -4.26 -13.60 -27.87
C VAL A 252 -4.50 -13.76 -29.38
N GLN A 253 -5.74 -13.93 -29.82
CA GLN A 253 -6.06 -14.00 -31.25
C GLN A 253 -5.62 -12.72 -31.99
N ARG A 254 -5.81 -11.54 -31.38
CA ARG A 254 -5.37 -10.27 -31.97
C ARG A 254 -3.85 -10.16 -32.04
N MET A 255 -3.12 -10.59 -31.00
CA MET A 255 -1.66 -10.64 -31.01
C MET A 255 -1.15 -11.59 -32.11
N LEU A 256 -1.71 -12.79 -32.23
CA LEU A 256 -1.36 -13.74 -33.29
C LEU A 256 -1.56 -13.13 -34.68
N CYS A 257 -2.70 -12.48 -34.93
CA CYS A 257 -2.96 -11.81 -36.20
C CYS A 257 -2.00 -10.65 -36.46
N SER A 258 -1.73 -9.83 -35.44
CA SER A 258 -0.80 -8.69 -35.48
C SER A 258 0.61 -9.14 -35.88
N HIS A 259 1.11 -10.19 -35.22
CA HIS A 259 2.45 -10.71 -35.41
C HIS A 259 2.60 -11.50 -36.71
N ALA A 260 1.60 -12.32 -37.07
CA ALA A 260 1.60 -13.10 -38.30
C ALA A 260 1.27 -12.28 -39.56
N ARG A 261 0.82 -11.02 -39.39
CA ARG A 261 0.34 -10.13 -40.46
C ARG A 261 -0.77 -10.77 -41.29
N ILE A 262 -1.78 -11.33 -40.61
CA ILE A 262 -2.95 -11.98 -41.21
C ILE A 262 -4.21 -11.19 -40.89
N ASN A 263 -5.17 -11.18 -41.82
CA ASN A 263 -6.47 -10.56 -41.61
C ASN A 263 -7.25 -11.25 -40.47
N ALA A 264 -7.55 -10.51 -39.41
CA ALA A 264 -8.27 -11.02 -38.24
C ALA A 264 -9.69 -11.53 -38.57
N HIS A 265 -10.35 -10.99 -39.60
CA HIS A 265 -11.67 -11.48 -40.03
C HIS A 265 -11.57 -12.90 -40.60
N ASN A 266 -10.52 -13.21 -41.36
CA ASN A 266 -10.29 -14.54 -41.93
C ASN A 266 -10.01 -15.57 -40.83
N VAL A 267 -9.23 -15.20 -39.82
CA VAL A 267 -8.98 -16.07 -38.66
C VAL A 267 -10.29 -16.31 -37.88
N ARG A 268 -11.12 -15.27 -37.70
CA ARG A 268 -12.42 -15.39 -37.00
C ARG A 268 -13.44 -16.25 -37.75
N THR A 269 -13.46 -16.16 -39.08
CA THR A 269 -14.40 -16.90 -39.94
C THR A 269 -13.88 -18.28 -40.35
N GLY A 270 -12.64 -18.64 -39.98
CA GLY A 270 -12.00 -19.89 -40.38
C GLY A 270 -11.55 -19.93 -41.85
N MET A 271 -11.65 -18.82 -42.58
CA MET A 271 -11.27 -18.70 -43.99
C MET A 271 -9.76 -18.45 -44.14
N LEU A 272 -8.94 -19.42 -43.72
CA LEU A 272 -7.48 -19.32 -43.79
C LEU A 272 -6.93 -20.05 -45.00
N SER A 273 -5.97 -19.42 -45.69
CA SER A 273 -5.22 -20.09 -46.75
C SER A 273 -4.23 -21.08 -46.15
N THR A 274 -3.83 -22.10 -46.92
CA THR A 274 -2.77 -23.02 -46.51
C THR A 274 -1.44 -22.31 -46.21
N SER A 275 -1.20 -21.15 -46.84
CA SER A 275 -0.02 -20.30 -46.57
C SER A 275 -0.08 -19.48 -45.28
N ASP A 276 -1.25 -19.36 -44.65
CA ASP A 276 -1.41 -18.60 -43.40
C ASP A 276 -1.01 -19.43 -42.17
N TRP A 277 -1.19 -20.75 -42.24
CA TRP A 277 -0.86 -21.66 -41.14
C TRP A 277 0.62 -21.57 -40.71
N PRO A 278 1.62 -21.61 -41.60
CA PRO A 278 3.02 -21.47 -41.21
C PRO A 278 3.31 -20.14 -40.49
N LYS A 279 2.68 -19.03 -40.91
CA LYS A 279 2.86 -17.71 -40.29
C LYS A 279 2.26 -17.68 -38.87
N LEU A 280 1.08 -18.27 -38.69
CA LEU A 280 0.45 -18.39 -37.37
C LEU A 280 1.29 -19.25 -36.43
N THR A 281 1.82 -20.38 -36.91
CA THR A 281 2.69 -21.25 -36.10
C THR A 281 3.97 -20.53 -35.70
N GLN A 282 4.60 -19.77 -36.60
CA GLN A 282 5.79 -18.98 -36.28
C GLN A 282 5.49 -17.88 -35.25
N ALA A 283 4.37 -17.17 -35.40
CA ALA A 283 3.93 -16.17 -34.44
C ALA A 283 3.64 -16.77 -33.06
N ALA A 284 2.96 -17.92 -33.02
CA ALA A 284 2.67 -18.63 -31.79
C ALA A 284 3.95 -19.04 -31.05
N GLY A 285 4.98 -19.51 -31.78
CA GLY A 285 6.29 -19.83 -31.20
C GLY A 285 6.90 -18.62 -30.47
N LYS A 286 6.97 -17.46 -31.14
CA LYS A 286 7.53 -16.24 -30.55
C LYS A 286 6.73 -15.71 -29.36
N LEU A 287 5.39 -15.73 -29.46
CA LEU A 287 4.51 -15.28 -28.37
C LEU A 287 4.57 -16.22 -27.17
N SER A 288 4.77 -17.52 -27.38
CA SER A 288 4.89 -18.49 -26.28
C SER A 288 6.12 -18.27 -25.39
N GLU A 289 7.18 -17.67 -25.94
CA GLU A 289 8.40 -17.30 -25.21
C GLU A 289 8.35 -15.88 -24.62
N ALA A 290 7.25 -15.15 -24.80
CA ALA A 290 7.10 -13.79 -24.32
C ALA A 290 6.59 -13.80 -22.87
N PRO A 291 7.21 -13.04 -21.93
CA PRO A 291 6.78 -13.00 -20.54
C PRO A 291 5.54 -12.10 -20.36
N LEU A 292 4.43 -12.47 -21.00
CA LEU A 292 3.16 -11.75 -20.95
C LEU A 292 2.13 -12.54 -20.12
N PHE A 293 1.62 -11.92 -19.07
CA PHE A 293 0.60 -12.49 -18.19
C PHE A 293 -0.71 -11.74 -18.36
N ILE A 294 -1.82 -12.45 -18.60
CA ILE A 294 -3.13 -11.84 -18.92
C ILE A 294 -4.17 -12.28 -17.88
N ASP A 295 -4.89 -11.32 -17.34
CA ASP A 295 -6.05 -11.54 -16.47
C ASP A 295 -7.28 -10.83 -17.04
N ASP A 296 -8.36 -11.58 -17.27
CA ASP A 296 -9.63 -11.08 -17.80
C ASP A 296 -10.78 -11.16 -16.80
N THR A 297 -10.47 -11.18 -15.49
CA THR A 297 -11.47 -11.18 -14.41
C THR A 297 -12.30 -9.89 -14.46
N PRO A 298 -13.63 -9.96 -14.65
CA PRO A 298 -14.49 -8.78 -14.66
C PRO A 298 -14.63 -8.20 -13.24
N GLY A 299 -14.73 -6.88 -13.13
CA GLY A 299 -15.04 -6.22 -11.86
C GLY A 299 -13.93 -6.22 -10.81
N LEU A 300 -12.66 -6.42 -11.21
CA LEU A 300 -11.49 -6.43 -10.30
C LEU A 300 -11.45 -5.19 -9.38
N SER A 301 -11.32 -5.44 -8.08
CA SER A 301 -11.05 -4.37 -7.11
C SER A 301 -9.59 -3.89 -7.23
N ILE A 302 -9.30 -2.66 -6.79
CA ILE A 302 -7.94 -2.11 -6.81
C ILE A 302 -6.98 -2.98 -5.96
N LEU A 303 -7.51 -3.60 -4.89
CA LEU A 303 -6.74 -4.48 -4.01
C LEU A 303 -6.41 -5.80 -4.68
N GLU A 304 -7.37 -6.39 -5.39
CA GLU A 304 -7.14 -7.61 -6.17
C GLU A 304 -6.13 -7.38 -7.29
N LEU A 305 -6.22 -6.23 -7.98
CA LEU A 305 -5.24 -5.85 -9.00
C LEU A 305 -3.84 -5.77 -8.38
N ARG A 306 -3.70 -5.10 -7.23
CA ARG A 306 -2.41 -4.99 -6.52
C ARG A 306 -1.89 -6.32 -6.00
N ALA A 307 -2.75 -7.24 -5.58
CA ALA A 307 -2.34 -8.56 -5.11
C ALA A 307 -1.86 -9.48 -6.24
N LYS A 308 -2.35 -9.25 -7.47
CA LYS A 308 -2.01 -10.01 -8.67
C LYS A 308 -0.84 -9.43 -9.47
N ALA A 309 -0.51 -8.15 -9.27
CA ALA A 309 0.60 -7.44 -9.92
C ALA A 309 1.93 -7.67 -9.17
#